data_AF-A0A2V8UMZ6-F1
#
_entry.id   AF-A0A2V8UMZ6-F1
#
_cell.length_a   1.000
_cell.length_b   1.000
_cell.length_c   1.000
_cell.angle_alpha   90.00
_cell.angle_beta   90.00
_cell.angle_gamma   90.00
#
_symmetry.space_group_name_H-M   'P 1'
#
loop_
_entity.id
_entity.type
_entity.pdbx_description
1 polymer ?
#
loop_
_entity_poly.entity_id
_entity_poly.type
_entity_poly.pdbx_seq_one_letter_code
_entity_poly.pdbx_strand_id
1 'polypeptide(L)'
;MTLSGADLTGKWSGTIEIEDSGTTTPVSAEFIQKAALVSGKIGRTGGGDEESIRNGKVDGKKVFFEVVSSHTATPMKFTLTVVDDRLEGEMKGAVDEGEIIGKVRLSREKP
;
A
#
# COMPACT_ATOMS: atom_id res chain seq x y z
N MET A 1 -0.27 26.12 -12.21
CA MET A 1 0.51 24.86 -12.30
C MET A 1 0.31 24.12 -11.00
N THR A 2 -0.61 23.16 -10.98
CA THR A 2 -0.89 22.32 -9.82
C THR A 2 0.28 21.36 -9.64
N LEU A 3 0.90 21.32 -8.46
CA LEU A 3 1.85 20.27 -8.11
C LEU A 3 1.12 18.93 -8.25
N SER A 4 1.36 18.21 -9.35
CA SER A 4 1.00 16.81 -9.44
C SER A 4 1.77 16.10 -8.34
N GLY A 5 1.07 15.43 -7.42
CA GLY A 5 1.69 14.40 -6.60
C GLY A 5 2.50 13.49 -7.53
N ALA A 6 3.67 13.05 -7.08
CA ALA A 6 4.57 12.24 -7.90
C ALA A 6 3.79 11.05 -8.50
N ASP A 7 3.94 10.82 -9.80
CA ASP A 7 3.29 9.70 -10.48
C ASP A 7 3.68 8.39 -9.79
N LEU A 8 2.69 7.68 -9.25
CA LEU A 8 2.90 6.44 -8.51
C LEU A 8 3.19 5.26 -9.42
N THR A 9 2.98 5.39 -10.73
CA THR A 9 3.10 4.29 -11.68
C THR A 9 4.47 3.61 -11.61
N GLY A 10 4.47 2.28 -11.57
CA GLY A 10 5.67 1.46 -11.53
C GLY A 10 5.71 0.49 -10.35
N LYS A 11 6.88 -0.14 -10.17
CA LYS A 11 7.12 -1.11 -9.10
C LYS A 11 7.71 -0.45 -7.86
N TRP A 12 7.25 -0.92 -6.71
CA TRP A 12 7.62 -0.45 -5.39
C TRP A 12 7.87 -1.64 -4.49
N SER A 13 8.85 -1.55 -3.60
CA SER A 13 9.12 -2.57 -2.61
C SER A 13 9.45 -1.97 -1.26
N GLY A 14 9.22 -2.73 -0.20
CA GLY A 14 9.47 -2.30 1.16
C GLY A 14 8.85 -3.23 2.18
N THR A 15 8.32 -2.67 3.27
CA THR A 15 7.86 -3.45 4.41
C THR A 15 6.55 -2.95 5.00
N ILE A 16 5.85 -3.89 5.65
CA ILE A 16 4.74 -3.62 6.58
C ILE A 16 5.15 -4.17 7.95
N GLU A 17 5.20 -3.31 8.96
CA GLU A 17 5.52 -3.64 10.35
C GLU A 17 4.23 -3.60 11.18
N ILE A 18 3.75 -4.75 11.64
CA ILE A 18 2.53 -4.86 12.45
C ILE A 18 2.81 -4.37 13.87
N GLU A 19 2.08 -3.37 14.36
CA GLU A 19 2.39 -2.68 15.61
C GLU A 19 2.32 -3.61 16.83
N ASP A 20 1.28 -4.43 16.93
CA ASP A 20 1.05 -5.27 18.12
C ASP A 20 2.08 -6.40 18.28
N SER A 21 2.60 -6.92 17.17
CA SER A 21 3.54 -8.04 17.19
C SER A 21 5.00 -7.64 16.92
N GLY A 22 5.24 -6.45 16.38
CA GLY A 22 6.52 -6.03 15.81
C GLY A 22 6.94 -6.81 14.56
N THR A 23 6.06 -7.67 14.03
CA THR A 23 6.38 -8.50 12.86
C THR A 23 6.53 -7.63 11.62
N THR A 24 7.70 -7.69 11.00
CA THR A 24 7.98 -6.99 9.74
C THR A 24 7.90 -7.94 8.56
N THR A 25 7.01 -7.64 7.61
CA THR A 25 6.80 -8.43 6.39
C THR A 25 7.28 -7.66 5.17
N PRO A 26 8.18 -8.22 4.33
CA PRO A 26 8.57 -7.59 3.08
C PRO A 26 7.44 -7.70 2.04
N VAL A 27 7.19 -6.62 1.32
CA VAL A 27 6.13 -6.52 0.32
C VAL A 27 6.61 -5.84 -0.96
N SER A 28 5.98 -6.19 -2.07
CA SER A 28 6.13 -5.54 -3.37
C SER A 28 4.76 -5.13 -3.91
N ALA A 29 4.70 -3.98 -4.56
CA ALA A 29 3.51 -3.45 -5.20
C ALA A 29 3.84 -2.96 -6.61
N GLU A 30 2.90 -3.14 -7.53
CA GLU A 30 2.92 -2.53 -8.86
C GLU A 30 1.70 -1.62 -8.97
N PHE A 31 1.92 -0.31 -9.01
CA PHE A 31 0.87 0.68 -9.14
C PHE A 31 0.73 1.17 -10.58
N ILE A 32 -0.51 1.47 -10.96
CA ILE A 32 -0.87 2.13 -12.20
C ILE A 32 -1.75 3.32 -11.82
N GLN A 33 -1.27 4.54 -12.09
CA GLN A 33 -2.00 5.76 -11.83
C GLN A 33 -2.62 6.31 -13.12
N LYS A 34 -3.92 6.63 -13.07
CA LYS A 34 -4.65 7.34 -14.13
C LYS A 34 -5.35 8.55 -13.53
N ALA A 35 -4.80 9.74 -13.77
CA ALA A 35 -5.20 10.97 -13.10
C ALA A 35 -5.16 10.81 -11.56
N ALA A 36 -6.30 10.91 -10.89
CA ALA A 36 -6.41 10.75 -9.45
C ALA A 36 -6.69 9.30 -9.00
N LEU A 37 -6.87 8.35 -9.93
CA LEU A 37 -7.19 6.96 -9.62
C LEU A 37 -5.91 6.11 -9.59
N VAL A 38 -5.85 5.19 -8.63
CA VAL A 38 -4.74 4.23 -8.47
C VAL A 38 -5.31 2.82 -8.52
N SER A 39 -4.67 1.99 -9.32
CA SER A 39 -4.95 0.56 -9.44
C SER A 39 -3.64 -0.21 -9.39
N GLY A 40 -3.71 -1.54 -9.35
CA GLY A 40 -2.52 -2.36 -9.36
C GLY A 40 -2.66 -3.59 -8.49
N LYS A 41 -1.52 -4.07 -8.03
CA LYS A 41 -1.42 -5.27 -7.19
C LYS A 41 -0.36 -5.09 -6.11
N ILE A 42 -0.54 -5.78 -4.99
CA ILE A 42 0.41 -5.79 -3.87
C ILE A 42 0.45 -7.18 -3.26
N GLY A 43 1.64 -7.65 -2.89
CA GLY A 43 1.84 -8.97 -2.32
C GLY A 43 3.12 -9.05 -1.50
N ARG A 44 3.32 -10.18 -0.82
CA ARG A 44 4.55 -10.46 -0.06
C ARG A 44 5.69 -10.76 -1.02
N THR A 45 6.88 -10.25 -0.71
CA THR A 45 8.08 -10.55 -1.51
C THR A 45 8.55 -11.99 -1.23
N GLY A 46 8.88 -12.73 -2.29
CA GLY A 46 9.46 -14.08 -2.17
C GLY A 46 8.44 -15.22 -1.99
N GLY A 47 7.14 -14.94 -2.12
CA GLY A 47 6.08 -15.95 -2.13
C GLY A 47 4.75 -15.43 -1.58
N GLY A 48 3.65 -16.07 -1.95
CA GLY A 48 2.27 -15.67 -1.63
C GLY A 48 1.53 -15.09 -2.83
N ASP A 49 0.21 -14.92 -2.68
CA ASP A 49 -0.63 -14.37 -3.73
C ASP A 49 -0.49 -12.83 -3.77
N GLU A 50 -0.52 -12.28 -4.99
CA GLU A 50 -0.67 -10.84 -5.20
C GLU A 50 -2.14 -10.48 -5.19
N GLU A 51 -2.51 -9.55 -4.33
CA GLU A 51 -3.89 -9.10 -4.15
C GLU A 51 -4.14 -7.83 -4.95
N SER A 52 -5.35 -7.71 -5.50
CA SER A 52 -5.73 -6.55 -6.31
C SER A 52 -6.01 -5.32 -5.46
N ILE A 53 -5.44 -4.19 -5.87
CA ILE A 53 -5.70 -2.88 -5.30
C ILE A 53 -7.07 -2.37 -5.79
N ARG A 54 -7.92 -1.96 -4.85
CA ARG A 54 -9.27 -1.42 -5.09
C ARG A 54 -9.43 -0.04 -4.49
N ASN A 55 -10.39 0.72 -5.02
CA ASN A 55 -10.76 2.05 -4.51
C ASN A 55 -9.55 3.01 -4.35
N GLY A 56 -8.52 2.82 -5.17
CA GLY A 56 -7.28 3.55 -5.05
C GLY A 56 -7.41 4.98 -5.57
N LYS A 57 -6.91 5.95 -4.81
CA LYS A 57 -6.93 7.36 -5.19
C LYS A 57 -5.74 8.15 -4.64
N VAL A 58 -5.38 9.21 -5.35
CA VAL A 58 -4.43 10.24 -4.90
C VAL A 58 -5.19 11.53 -4.59
N ASP A 59 -4.93 12.09 -3.41
CA ASP A 59 -5.40 13.40 -2.98
C ASP A 59 -4.21 14.24 -2.48
N GLY A 60 -3.69 15.10 -3.35
CA GLY A 60 -2.45 15.84 -3.12
C GLY A 60 -1.26 14.89 -2.96
N LYS A 61 -0.71 14.80 -1.74
CA LYS A 61 0.37 13.87 -1.39
C LYS A 61 -0.13 12.57 -0.74
N LYS A 62 -1.42 12.46 -0.43
CA LYS A 62 -1.97 11.28 0.22
C LYS A 62 -2.45 10.27 -0.82
N VAL A 63 -2.18 9.01 -0.56
CA VAL A 63 -2.59 7.87 -1.36
C VAL A 63 -3.46 6.99 -0.48
N PHE A 64 -4.63 6.64 -0.98
CA PHE A 64 -5.57 5.77 -0.28
C PHE A 64 -5.88 4.60 -1.19
N PHE A 65 -5.92 3.39 -0.66
CA PHE A 65 -6.42 2.23 -1.40
C PHE A 65 -6.80 1.10 -0.46
N GLU A 66 -7.51 0.13 -1.01
CA GLU A 66 -7.96 -1.06 -0.29
C GLU A 66 -7.39 -2.31 -0.96
N VAL A 67 -7.09 -3.31 -0.15
CA VAL A 67 -6.65 -4.64 -0.60
C VAL A 67 -7.60 -5.65 0.01
N VAL A 68 -8.25 -6.44 -0.83
CA VAL A 68 -9.13 -7.53 -0.38
C VAL A 68 -8.32 -8.80 -0.46
N SER A 69 -8.06 -9.43 0.69
CA SER A 69 -7.47 -10.76 0.71
C SER A 69 -8.54 -11.81 0.94
N SER A 70 -8.35 -12.99 0.36
CA SER A 70 -9.20 -14.16 0.64
C SER A 70 -9.12 -14.61 2.12
N HIS A 71 -8.10 -14.16 2.85
CA HIS A 71 -7.84 -14.51 4.24
C HIS A 71 -8.34 -13.49 5.27
N THR A 72 -8.89 -12.35 4.84
CA THR A 72 -9.38 -11.31 5.76
C THR A 72 -10.88 -11.09 5.59
N ALA A 73 -11.60 -10.98 6.71
CA ALA A 73 -13.05 -10.74 6.70
C ALA A 73 -13.43 -9.36 6.12
N THR A 74 -12.50 -8.40 6.17
CA THR A 74 -12.66 -7.05 5.66
C THR A 74 -11.48 -6.63 4.78
N PRO A 75 -11.67 -5.67 3.86
CA PRO A 75 -10.56 -5.10 3.10
C PRO A 75 -9.56 -4.41 4.02
N MET A 76 -8.27 -4.66 3.80
CA MET A 76 -7.20 -3.87 4.42
C MET A 76 -7.14 -2.49 3.76
N LYS A 77 -7.16 -1.44 4.57
CA LYS A 77 -7.12 -0.04 4.13
C LYS A 77 -5.73 0.52 4.29
N PHE A 78 -5.21 1.13 3.23
CA PHE A 78 -3.91 1.78 3.22
C PHE A 78 -4.10 3.29 3.12
N THR A 79 -3.41 4.02 3.98
CA THR A 79 -3.31 5.49 3.94
C THR A 79 -1.84 5.86 3.98
N LEU A 80 -1.29 6.22 2.82
CA LEU A 80 0.12 6.52 2.63
C LEU A 80 0.30 7.97 2.21
N THR A 81 1.51 8.49 2.43
CA THR A 81 1.95 9.81 1.98
C THR A 81 3.16 9.65 1.08
N VAL A 82 3.13 10.35 -0.05
CA VAL A 82 4.27 10.48 -0.95
C VAL A 82 5.29 11.44 -0.35
N VAL A 83 6.48 10.93 -0.10
CA VAL A 83 7.66 11.67 0.37
C VAL A 83 8.79 11.39 -0.61
N ASP A 84 8.95 12.27 -1.60
CA ASP A 84 9.88 12.09 -2.72
C ASP A 84 9.63 10.75 -3.46
N ASP A 85 10.60 9.84 -3.46
CA ASP A 85 10.50 8.49 -4.04
C ASP A 85 10.10 7.41 -3.01
N ARG A 86 9.41 7.81 -1.94
CA ARG A 86 8.92 6.93 -0.88
C ARG A 86 7.42 7.10 -0.66
N LEU A 87 6.80 6.00 -0.23
CA LEU A 87 5.45 5.97 0.32
C LEU A 87 5.55 5.53 1.78
N GLU A 88 5.04 6.36 2.68
CA GLU A 88 5.06 6.08 4.11
C GLU A 88 3.68 6.31 4.72
N GLY A 89 3.25 5.44 5.63
CA GLY A 89 1.98 5.61 6.31
C GLY A 89 1.53 4.33 7.01
N GLU A 90 0.22 4.09 6.99
CA GLU A 90 -0.40 3.03 7.76
C GLU A 90 -1.27 2.11 6.90
N MET A 91 -1.31 0.85 7.29
CA MET A 91 -2.29 -0.16 6.91
C MET A 91 -3.17 -0.42 8.12
N LYS A 92 -4.48 -0.53 7.89
CA LYS A 92 -5.48 -0.93 8.89
C LYS A 92 -6.34 -2.05 8.36
N GLY A 93 -6.51 -3.12 9.12
CA GLY A 93 -7.42 -4.22 8.81
C GLY A 93 -8.21 -4.65 10.04
N ALA A 94 -9.27 -5.43 9.85
CA ALA A 94 -9.95 -6.11 10.95
C ALA A 94 -9.89 -7.62 10.75
N VAL A 95 -9.48 -8.32 11.80
CA VAL A 95 -9.54 -9.78 11.95
C VAL A 95 -10.48 -10.12 13.11
N ASP A 96 -10.82 -11.40 13.28
CA ASP A 96 -11.73 -11.84 14.34
C ASP A 96 -11.26 -11.46 15.75
N GLU A 97 -9.94 -11.35 15.96
CA GLU A 97 -9.31 -10.97 17.23
C GLU A 97 -9.19 -9.45 17.46
N GLY A 98 -9.51 -8.60 16.47
CA GLY A 98 -9.46 -7.14 16.62
C GLY A 98 -8.97 -6.38 15.38
N GLU A 99 -8.71 -5.08 15.57
CA GLU A 99 -8.09 -4.24 14.55
C GLU A 99 -6.58 -4.52 14.49
N ILE A 100 -6.03 -4.62 13.28
CA ILE A 100 -4.60 -4.71 13.02
C ILE A 100 -4.15 -3.39 12.42
N ILE A 101 -3.15 -2.77 13.02
CA ILE A 101 -2.47 -1.58 12.50
C ILE A 101 -1.05 -1.97 12.10
N GLY A 102 -0.62 -1.53 10.92
CA GLY A 102 0.74 -1.76 10.43
C GLY A 102 1.36 -0.50 9.83
N LYS A 103 2.62 -0.23 10.16
CA LYS A 103 3.40 0.84 9.53
C LYS A 103 3.92 0.37 8.18
N VAL A 104 3.66 1.15 7.15
CA VAL A 104 4.01 0.83 5.76
C VAL A 104 5.12 1.77 5.30
N ARG A 105 6.17 1.20 4.71
CA ARG A 105 7.24 1.94 4.04
C ARG A 105 7.55 1.27 2.72
N LEU A 106 7.34 1.97 1.61
CA LEU A 106 7.70 1.51 0.26
C LEU A 106 8.64 2.50 -0.39
N SER A 107 9.57 2.00 -1.18
CA SER A 107 10.44 2.78 -2.05
C SER A 107 10.26 2.31 -3.49
N ARG A 108 10.38 3.24 -4.44
CA ARG A 108 10.34 2.91 -5.85
C ARG A 108 11.50 1.95 -6.18
N GLU A 109 11.21 0.88 -6.90
CA GLU A 109 12.27 0.00 -7.40
C GLU A 109 13.10 0.75 -8.43
N LYS A 110 14.43 0.63 -8.33
CA LYS A 110 15.32 1.20 -9.34
C LYS A 110 15.13 0.42 -10.65
N PRO A 111 15.05 1.10 -11.80
CA PRO A 111 15.04 0.46 -13.12
C PRO A 111 16.23 -0.47 -13.35
#